data_AF-A0A0R3L093-F1
#
_entry.id   AF-A0A0R3L093-F1
#
_cell.length_a   1.000
_cell.length_b   1.000
_cell.length_c   1.000
_cell.angle_alpha   90.00
_cell.angle_beta   90.00
_cell.angle_gamma   90.00
#
_symmetry.space_group_name_H-M   'P 1'
#
loop_
_entity.id
_entity.type
_entity.pdbx_description
1 polymer ?
#
loop_
_entity_poly.entity_id
_entity_poly.type
_entity_poly.pdbx_seq_one_letter_code
_entity_poly.pdbx_strand_id
1 'polypeptide(L)' 'MKFRSAWMMALKDHIVRTGLSQSEAAKLLGVTKPRISDLMRGKIELFGLDTLVNMIGAAGLHVEMRISDAA' A
#
# COMPACT_ATOMS: atom_id res chain seq x y z
N MET A 1 -14.20 -1.84 2.75
CA MET A 1 -13.49 -2.23 1.52
C MET A 1 -12.92 -1.05 0.71
N LYS A 2 -13.58 0.11 0.66
CA LYS A 2 -13.15 1.26 -0.19
C LYS A 2 -11.72 1.75 0.09
N PHE A 3 -11.35 2.01 1.36
CA PHE A 3 -10.01 2.52 1.69
C PHE A 3 -8.89 1.52 1.40
N ARG A 4 -9.04 0.27 1.86
CA ARG A 4 -8.01 -0.77 1.67
C ARG A 4 -7.68 -0.97 0.18
N SER A 5 -8.70 -1.10 -0.66
CA SER A 5 -8.50 -1.26 -2.10
C SER A 5 -7.82 -0.04 -2.73
N ALA A 6 -8.29 1.18 -2.42
CA ALA A 6 -7.68 2.41 -2.92
C ALA A 6 -6.20 2.55 -2.52
N TRP A 7 -5.87 2.24 -1.26
CA TRP A 7 -4.50 2.32 -0.75
C TRP A 7 -3.58 1.25 -1.33
N MET A 8 -4.08 0.03 -1.52
CA MET A 8 -3.34 -1.02 -2.23
C MET A 8 -3.05 -0.60 -3.68
N MET A 9 -4.02 -0.01 -4.37
CA MET A 9 -3.82 0.51 -5.72
C MET A 9 -2.77 1.63 -5.74
N ALA A 10 -2.85 2.59 -4.82
CA ALA A 10 -1.87 3.67 -4.73
C ALA A 10 -0.43 3.16 -4.51
N LEU A 11 -0.25 2.14 -3.66
CA LEU A 11 1.06 1.50 -3.47
C LEU A 11 1.53 0.77 -4.73
N LYS A 12 0.64 0.01 -5.39
CA LYS A 12 0.96 -0.68 -6.64
C LYS A 12 1.41 0.32 -7.72
N ASP A 13 0.66 1.41 -7.88
CA ASP A 13 0.96 2.45 -8.86
C ASP A 13 2.28 3.16 -8.55
N HIS A 14 2.56 3.41 -7.27
CA HIS A 14 3.85 3.96 -6.85
C HIS A 14 5.01 3.05 -7.23
N ILE A 15 4.92 1.73 -6.94
CA ILE A 15 5.96 0.75 -7.28
C ILE A 15 6.19 0.70 -8.80
N VAL A 16 5.12 0.67 -9.59
CA VAL A 16 5.20 0.64 -11.06
C VAL A 16 5.82 1.93 -11.60
N ARG A 17 5.35 3.10 -11.13
CA ARG A 17 5.81 4.41 -11.61
C ARG A 17 7.29 4.67 -11.27
N THR A 18 7.77 4.16 -10.15
CA THR A 18 9.17 4.30 -9.72
C THR A 18 10.09 3.25 -10.33
N GLY A 19 9.55 2.27 -11.06
CA GLY A 19 10.31 1.22 -11.73
C GLY A 19 11.00 0.24 -10.77
N LEU A 20 10.56 0.21 -9.51
CA LEU A 20 11.18 -0.65 -8.49
C LEU A 20 10.90 -2.13 -8.77
N SER A 21 11.94 -2.96 -8.70
CA SER A 21 11.75 -4.40 -8.58
C SER A 21 11.06 -4.73 -7.26
N GLN A 22 10.44 -5.92 -7.18
CA GLN A 22 9.81 -6.35 -5.93
C GLN A 22 10.78 -6.43 -4.74
N SER A 23 12.07 -6.71 -5.01
CA SER A 23 13.10 -6.75 -3.96
C SER A 23 13.47 -5.35 -3.46
N GLU A 24 13.51 -4.35 -4.34
CA GLU A 24 13.77 -2.96 -3.95
C GLU A 24 12.57 -2.35 -3.22
N ALA A 25 11.36 -2.60 -3.72
CA ALA A 25 10.12 -2.22 -3.04
C ALA A 25 10.03 -2.85 -1.65
N ALA A 26 10.42 -4.12 -1.49
CA ALA A 26 10.45 -4.79 -0.19
C ALA A 26 11.36 -4.06 0.81
N LYS A 27 12.57 -3.68 0.37
CA LYS A 27 13.53 -2.92 1.19
C LYS A 27 13.00 -1.53 1.54
N LEU A 28 12.49 -0.79 0.54
CA LEU A 28 11.95 0.55 0.73
C LEU A 28 10.78 0.56 1.71
N LEU A 29 9.84 -0.39 1.55
CA LEU A 29 8.62 -0.45 2.34
C LEU A 29 8.79 -1.21 3.66
N GLY A 30 9.99 -1.72 3.97
CA GLY A 30 10.28 -2.44 5.21
C GLY A 30 9.52 -3.76 5.37
N VAL A 31 9.22 -4.45 4.27
CA VAL A 31 8.47 -5.71 4.25
C VAL A 31 9.22 -6.81 3.50
N THR A 32 8.71 -8.04 3.56
CA THR A 32 9.31 -9.16 2.82
C THR A 32 8.94 -9.11 1.34
N LYS A 33 9.77 -9.71 0.47
CA LYS A 33 9.46 -9.83 -0.97
C LYS A 33 8.13 -10.56 -1.26
N PRO A 34 7.77 -11.68 -0.57
CA PRO A 34 6.46 -12.29 -0.74
C PRO A 34 5.30 -11.33 -0.44
N ARG A 35 5.45 -10.45 0.57
CA ARG A 35 4.45 -9.42 0.89
C ARG A 35 4.24 -8.45 -0.27
N ILE A 36 5.31 -8.00 -0.92
CA ILE A 36 5.20 -7.20 -2.15
C ILE A 36 4.52 -7.99 -3.26
N SER A 37 4.84 -9.27 -3.40
CA SER A 37 4.22 -10.10 -4.43
C SER A 37 2.71 -10.27 -4.21
N ASP A 38 2.25 -10.40 -2.97
CA ASP A 38 0.82 -10.46 -2.63
C ASP A 38 0.13 -9.11 -2.89
N LEU A 39 0.78 -7.99 -2.57
CA LEU A 39 0.32 -6.64 -2.88
C LEU A 39 0.12 -6.45 -4.39
N MET A 40 1.13 -6.80 -5.20
CA MET A 40 1.10 -6.64 -6.66
C MET A 40 0.03 -7.53 -7.33
N ARG A 41 -0.28 -8.68 -6.73
CA ARG A 41 -1.35 -9.60 -7.15
C ARG A 41 -2.75 -9.19 -6.66
N GLY A 42 -2.86 -8.14 -5.84
CA GLY A 42 -4.14 -7.63 -5.39
C GLY A 42 -4.80 -8.45 -4.28
N LYS A 43 -4.03 -9.24 -3.51
CA LYS A 43 -4.53 -10.09 -2.42
C LYS A 43 -4.95 -9.28 -1.19
N ILE A 44 -5.97 -8.44 -1.34
CA ILE A 44 -6.39 -7.42 -0.37
C ILE A 44 -6.81 -7.99 0.98
N GLU A 45 -7.30 -9.23 1.00
CA GLU A 45 -7.67 -9.98 2.19
C GLU A 45 -6.49 -10.22 3.14
N LEU A 46 -5.25 -10.23 2.63
CA LEU A 46 -4.03 -10.40 3.42
C LEU A 46 -3.54 -9.10 4.08
N PHE A 47 -4.16 -7.96 3.77
CA PHE A 47 -3.71 -6.64 4.21
C PHE A 47 -4.72 -6.00 5.15
N GLY A 48 -4.23 -5.70 6.36
CA GLY A 48 -4.88 -4.80 7.30
C GLY A 48 -4.80 -3.35 6.82
N LEU A 49 -5.73 -2.52 7.33
CA LEU A 49 -5.75 -1.09 7.04
C LEU A 49 -4.47 -0.42 7.56
N ASP A 50 -4.09 -0.74 8.79
CA ASP A 50 -2.86 -0.34 9.48
C ASP A 50 -1.59 -0.67 8.69
N THR A 51 -1.52 -1.89 8.14
CA THR A 51 -0.37 -2.30 7.31
C THR A 51 -0.24 -1.43 6.07
N LEU A 52 -1.36 -1.14 5.40
CA LEU A 52 -1.35 -0.30 4.20
C LEU A 52 -0.95 1.14 4.52
N VAL A 53 -1.40 1.72 5.64
CA VAL A 53 -0.95 3.05 6.10
C VAL A 53 0.57 3.07 6.33
N ASN A 54 1.10 2.08 7.04
CA ASN A 54 2.53 2.01 7.32
C ASN A 54 3.36 1.90 6.03
N MET A 55 2.90 1.07 5.08
CA MET A 55 3.56 0.95 3.77
C MET A 55 3.47 2.25 2.96
N ILE A 56 2.34 2.96 2.99
CA ILE A 56 2.19 4.27 2.34
C ILE A 56 3.19 5.27 2.93
N GLY A 57 3.28 5.35 4.26
CA GLY A 57 4.25 6.22 4.94
C GLY A 57 5.69 5.88 4.55
N ALA A 58 6.04 4.59 4.51
CA ALA A 58 7.36 4.13 4.07
C ALA A 58 7.65 4.45 2.59
N ALA A 59 6.62 4.51 1.74
CA ALA A 59 6.72 4.94 0.35
C ALA A 59 6.88 6.46 0.19
N GLY A 60 6.89 7.23 1.28
CA GLY A 60 6.91 8.70 1.25
C GLY A 60 5.61 9.30 0.73
N LEU A 61 4.51 8.54 0.72
CA LEU A 61 3.20 9.01 0.30
C LEU A 61 2.42 9.56 1.50
N HIS A 62 1.54 10.51 1.24
CA HIS A 62 0.66 11.09 2.26
C HIS A 62 -0.77 10.59 2.07
N VAL A 63 -1.43 10.22 3.17
CA VAL A 63 -2.85 9.84 3.21
C VAL A 63 -3.60 10.87 4.05
N GLU A 64 -4.66 11.42 3.46
CA GLU A 64 -5.63 12.26 4.14
C GLU A 64 -6.94 11.47 4.31
N MET A 65 -7.45 11.38 5.54
CA MET A 65 -8.77 10.83 5.83
C MET A 65 -9.61 11.91 6.50
N ARG A 66 -10.81 12.15 5.96
CA ARG A 66 -11.79 13.06 6.58
C ARG A 66 -12.97 12.27 7.11
N ILE A 67 -13.35 12.56 8.34
CA ILE A 67 -14.60 12.11 8.95
C ILE A 67 -15.51 13.33 9.01
N SER A 68 -16.75 13.15 8.59
CA SER A 68 -17.81 14.16 8.65
C SER A 68 -19.03 13.58 9.37
N ASP A 69 -19.87 14.44 9.92
CA ASP A 69 -21.09 14.02 10.60
C ASP A 69 -21.97 13.18 9.67
N ALA A 70 -22.55 12.12 10.23
CA ALA A 70 -23.60 11.38 9.56
C ALA A 70 -24.85 12.28 9.55
N ALA A 71 -25.35 12.58 8.34
CA ALA A 71 -26.54 13.39 8.14
C ALA A 71 -27.78 12.79 8.83
#